data_AF-A0A438LYC3-F1
#
_entry.id   AF-A0A438LYC3-F1
#
_cell.length_a   1.000
_cell.length_b   1.000
_cell.length_c   1.000
_cell.angle_alpha   90.00
_cell.angle_beta   90.00
_cell.angle_gamma   90.00
#
_symmetry.space_group_name_H-M   'P 1'
#
loop_
_entity.id
_entity.type
_entity.pdbx_description
1 polymer ?
#
loop_
_entity_poly.entity_id
_entity_poly.type
_entity_poly.pdbx_seq_one_letter_code
_entity_poly.pdbx_strand_id
1 'polypeptide(L)'
;MARAVAELRSWPALAVSDTRRGLTFAVRGTEILRLTGHDEVQVRLTAPAIDRLQPYLRECDQVQACQDRAWVAVHVDATPDLELLLALASVAIKEHVA
;
A
#
# COMPACT_ATOMS: atom_id res chain seq x y z
N MET A 1 -8.28 -8.29 6.51
CA MET A 1 -7.34 -7.29 7.11
C MET A 1 -6.30 -7.77 8.14
N ALA A 2 -6.65 -8.48 9.24
CA ALA A 2 -5.70 -8.74 10.35
C ALA A 2 -4.36 -9.40 9.94
N ARG A 3 -4.41 -10.32 8.96
CA ARG A 3 -3.22 -10.97 8.39
C ARG A 3 -2.30 -9.96 7.68
N ALA A 4 -2.86 -9.04 6.89
CA ALA A 4 -2.10 -8.00 6.20
C ALA A 4 -1.33 -7.13 7.20
N VAL A 5 -1.99 -6.70 8.27
CA VAL A 5 -1.36 -5.91 9.33
C VAL A 5 -0.22 -6.68 10.01
N ALA A 6 -0.43 -7.96 10.31
CA ALA A 6 0.59 -8.80 10.93
C ALA A 6 1.83 -8.97 10.02
N GLU A 7 1.61 -9.24 8.74
CA GLU A 7 2.70 -9.35 7.75
C GLU A 7 3.47 -8.03 7.62
N LEU A 8 2.78 -6.90 7.43
CA LEU A 8 3.43 -5.59 7.30
C LEU A 8 4.19 -5.17 8.58
N ARG A 9 3.68 -5.48 9.77
CA ARG A 9 4.37 -5.22 11.04
C ARG A 9 5.65 -6.04 11.21
N SER A 10 5.77 -7.16 10.50
CA SER A 10 6.99 -7.98 10.54
C SER A 10 8.13 -7.40 9.70
N TRP A 11 7.85 -6.39 8.85
CA TRP A 11 8.84 -5.84 7.94
C TRP A 11 9.70 -4.77 8.64
N PRO A 12 11.04 -4.96 8.70
CA PRO A 12 11.92 -4.09 9.48
C PRO A 12 12.05 -2.66 8.92
N ALA A 13 11.71 -2.46 7.64
CA ALA A 13 11.75 -1.15 7.01
C ALA A 13 10.57 -0.25 7.42
N LEU A 14 9.49 -0.83 7.96
CA LEU A 14 8.26 -0.12 8.24
C LEU A 14 8.18 0.31 9.70
N ALA A 15 7.99 1.61 9.92
CA ALA A 15 7.52 2.15 11.18
C ALA A 15 6.00 2.19 11.17
N VAL A 16 5.36 1.61 12.18
CA VAL A 16 3.90 1.61 12.34
C VAL A 16 3.45 2.73 13.27
N SER A 17 2.35 3.40 12.93
CA SER A 17 1.72 4.42 13.76
C SER A 17 0.22 4.23 13.82
N ASP A 18 -0.36 4.40 15.00
CA ASP A 18 -1.81 4.44 15.18
C ASP A 18 -2.24 5.91 15.26
N THR A 19 -3.05 6.33 14.29
CA THR A 19 -3.52 7.71 14.19
C THR A 19 -5.03 7.75 14.39
N ARG A 20 -5.58 8.95 14.64
CA ARG A 20 -7.04 9.13 14.68
C ARG A 20 -7.77 8.71 13.39
N ARG A 21 -7.03 8.52 12.29
CA ARG A 21 -7.54 8.10 10.98
C ARG A 21 -7.30 6.63 10.69
N GLY A 22 -6.76 5.87 11.64
CA GLY A 22 -6.41 4.46 11.48
C GLY A 22 -4.91 4.22 11.47
N LEU A 23 -4.56 2.97 11.19
CA LEU A 23 -3.19 2.47 11.17
C LEU A 23 -2.46 2.93 9.92
N THR A 24 -1.25 3.47 10.09
CA THR A 24 -0.38 3.88 8.99
C THR A 24 1.00 3.24 9.11
N PHE A 25 1.66 3.07 7.97
CA PHE A 25 3.04 2.60 7.91
C PHE A 25 3.88 3.58 7.13
N ALA A 26 5.07 3.85 7.66
CA ALA A 26 6.01 4.80 7.09
C ALA A 26 7.38 4.15 6.88
N VAL A 27 8.08 4.62 5.86
CA VAL A 27 9.49 4.31 5.62
C VAL A 27 10.29 5.60 5.65
N ARG A 28 11.36 5.64 6.47
CA ARG A 28 12.19 6.84 6.69
C ARG A 28 11.38 8.12 6.98
N GLY A 29 10.27 8.00 7.72
CA GLY A 29 9.38 9.11 8.06
C GLY A 29 8.34 9.49 7.01
N THR A 30 8.35 8.85 5.84
CA THR A 30 7.33 9.05 4.79
C THR A 30 6.24 8.00 4.92
N GLU A 31 4.99 8.43 5.13
CA GLU A 31 3.83 7.55 5.08
C GLU A 31 3.67 6.94 3.69
N ILE A 32 3.62 5.61 3.62
CA ILE A 32 3.48 4.84 2.38
C ILE A 32 2.33 3.85 2.39
N LEU A 33 1.77 3.51 3.57
CA LEU A 33 0.55 2.71 3.68
C LEU A 33 -0.40 3.37 4.67
N ARG A 34 -1.69 3.36 4.33
CA ARG A 34 -2.78 3.78 5.23
C ARG A 34 -3.94 2.83 5.11
N LEU A 35 -4.41 2.33 6.24
CA LEU A 35 -5.66 1.57 6.30
C LEU A 35 -6.83 2.57 6.37
N THR A 36 -7.72 2.54 5.38
CA THR A 36 -8.81 3.53 5.20
C THR A 36 -10.20 2.98 5.47
N GLY A 37 -10.34 1.65 5.59
CA GLY A 37 -11.60 0.97 5.85
C GLY A 37 -11.38 -0.45 6.36
N HIS A 38 -12.45 -1.26 6.39
CA HIS A 38 -12.36 -2.64 6.88
C HIS A 38 -11.40 -3.48 6.03
N ASP A 39 -11.46 -3.35 4.70
CA ASP A 39 -10.65 -4.14 3.76
C ASP A 39 -9.93 -3.29 2.71
N GLU A 40 -9.77 -1.99 2.92
CA GLU A 40 -9.08 -1.10 1.99
C GLU A 40 -7.75 -0.60 2.58
N VAL A 41 -6.68 -0.71 1.77
CA VAL A 41 -5.36 -0.16 2.07
C VAL A 41 -4.93 0.77 0.94
N GLN A 42 -4.61 2.01 1.26
CA GLN A 42 -3.97 2.94 0.34
C GLN A 42 -2.45 2.74 0.38
N VAL A 43 -1.84 2.64 -0.80
CA VAL A 43 -0.40 2.44 -1.01
C VAL A 43 0.17 3.61 -1.80
N ARG A 44 1.20 4.25 -1.28
CA ARG A 44 1.89 5.35 -1.94
C ARG A 44 3.00 4.80 -2.83
N LEU A 45 2.83 4.92 -4.14
CA LEU A 45 3.81 4.45 -5.13
C LEU A 45 4.60 5.58 -5.78
N THR A 46 4.10 6.82 -5.75
CA THR A 46 4.48 7.97 -6.59
C THR A 46 3.87 7.95 -8.00
N ALA A 47 3.68 9.13 -8.59
CA ALA A 47 3.13 9.25 -9.94
C ALA A 47 3.98 8.54 -11.02
N PRO A 48 5.34 8.67 -11.04
CA PRO A 48 6.16 7.95 -12.00
C PRO A 48 6.04 6.42 -11.89
N ALA A 49 5.95 5.88 -10.68
CA ALA A 49 5.78 4.45 -10.49
C ALA A 49 4.38 3.97 -10.94
N ILE A 50 3.34 4.76 -10.67
CA ILE A 50 1.97 4.46 -11.12
C ILE A 50 1.91 4.46 -12.65
N ASP A 51 2.50 5.46 -13.32
CA ASP A 51 2.52 5.50 -14.79
C ASP A 51 3.27 4.29 -15.38
N ARG A 52 4.42 3.92 -14.77
CA ARG A 52 5.19 2.74 -15.18
C ARG A 52 4.44 1.42 -14.98
N LEU A 53 3.69 1.30 -13.89
CA LEU A 53 2.96 0.07 -13.54
C LEU A 53 1.53 0.04 -14.08
N GLN A 54 1.05 1.12 -14.67
CA GLN A 54 -0.34 1.29 -15.11
C GLN A 54 -0.91 0.11 -15.91
N PRO A 55 -0.18 -0.52 -16.86
CA PRO A 55 -0.71 -1.67 -17.58
C PRO A 55 -1.08 -2.84 -16.65
N TYR A 56 -0.20 -3.15 -15.67
CA TYR A 56 -0.41 -4.23 -14.72
C TYR A 56 -1.47 -3.89 -13.67
N LEU A 57 -1.48 -2.65 -13.17
CA LEU A 57 -2.46 -2.22 -12.18
C LEU A 57 -3.89 -2.27 -12.74
N ARG A 58 -4.07 -2.08 -14.05
CA ARG A 58 -5.37 -2.19 -14.73
C ARG A 58 -5.87 -3.62 -14.89
N GLU A 59 -5.00 -4.61 -14.78
CA GLU A 59 -5.38 -6.04 -14.79
C GLU A 59 -5.83 -6.53 -13.41
N CYS A 60 -5.62 -5.71 -12.38
CA CYS A 60 -6.00 -5.99 -10.99
C CYS A 60 -7.30 -5.26 -10.62
N ASP A 61 -8.44 -5.94 -10.67
CA ASP A 61 -9.76 -5.38 -10.34
C ASP A 61 -9.85 -4.80 -8.91
N GLN A 62 -9.02 -5.32 -8.00
CA GLN A 62 -8.94 -4.86 -6.61
C GLN A 62 -8.14 -3.57 -6.43
N VAL A 63 -7.51 -3.04 -7.49
CA VAL A 63 -6.69 -1.82 -7.45
C VAL A 63 -7.43 -0.65 -8.08
N GLN A 64 -7.50 0.46 -7.35
CA GLN A 64 -8.13 1.70 -7.83
C GLN A 64 -7.16 2.87 -7.69
N ALA A 65 -7.05 3.70 -8.73
CA ALA A 65 -6.26 4.94 -8.65
C ALA A 65 -6.96 5.95 -7.72
N CYS A 66 -6.18 6.59 -6.84
CA CYS A 66 -6.70 7.70 -6.03
C CYS A 66 -6.67 9.02 -6.81
N GLN A 67 -7.42 10.02 -6.33
CA GLN A 67 -7.36 11.38 -6.89
C GLN A 67 -5.95 11.99 -6.76
N ASP A 68 -5.29 11.71 -5.64
CA ASP A 68 -3.86 11.93 -5.49
C ASP A 68 -3.11 10.87 -6.31
N ARG A 69 -2.53 11.30 -7.43
CA ARG A 69 -1.80 10.45 -8.38
C ARG A 69 -0.54 9.79 -7.79
N ALA A 70 -0.22 10.01 -6.52
CA ALA A 70 0.83 9.27 -5.83
C ALA A 70 0.33 8.00 -5.14
N TRP A 71 -0.99 7.77 -5.07
CA TRP A 71 -1.60 6.69 -4.31
C TRP A 71 -2.51 5.80 -5.16
N VAL A 72 -2.56 4.54 -4.75
CA VAL A 72 -3.57 3.57 -5.19
C VAL A 72 -4.26 2.99 -3.97
N ALA A 73 -5.55 2.68 -4.08
CA ALA A 73 -6.29 1.90 -3.11
C ALA A 73 -6.29 0.43 -3.54
N VAL A 74 -6.11 -0.47 -2.58
CA VAL A 74 -6.14 -1.92 -2.77
C VAL A 74 -7.21 -2.49 -1.85
N HIS A 75 -8.18 -3.19 -2.43
CA HIS A 75 -9.15 -3.97 -1.68
C HIS A 75 -8.57 -5.35 -1.34
N VAL A 76 -8.68 -5.78 -0.09
CA VAL A 76 -8.04 -7.01 0.43
C VAL A 76 -9.08 -7.91 1.06
N ASP A 77 -9.75 -8.70 0.22
CA ASP A 77 -10.78 -9.67 0.62
C ASP A 77 -10.21 -11.11 0.62
N ALA A 78 -9.35 -11.43 -0.36
CA ALA A 78 -8.81 -12.77 -0.55
C ALA A 78 -7.27 -12.84 -0.41
N THR A 79 -6.74 -14.07 -0.36
CA THR A 79 -5.29 -14.32 -0.29
C THR A 79 -4.50 -13.69 -1.46
N PRO A 80 -4.95 -13.77 -2.74
CA PRO A 80 -4.23 -13.13 -3.84
C PRO A 80 -4.13 -11.61 -3.69
N ASP A 81 -5.15 -10.98 -3.10
CA ASP A 81 -5.16 -9.53 -2.87
C ASP A 81 -4.14 -9.12 -1.80
N LEU A 82 -3.95 -9.99 -0.79
CA LEU A 82 -2.89 -9.81 0.19
C LEU A 82 -1.51 -9.90 -0.46
N GLU A 83 -1.27 -10.89 -1.34
CA GLU A 83 0.00 -11.01 -2.05
C GLU A 83 0.27 -9.78 -2.92
N LEU A 84 -0.75 -9.29 -3.63
CA LEU A 84 -0.66 -8.04 -4.40
C LEU A 84 -0.34 -6.84 -3.51
N LEU A 85 -1.02 -6.70 -2.36
CA LEU A 85 -0.72 -5.63 -1.40
C LEU A 85 0.75 -5.67 -0.95
N LEU A 86 1.27 -6.85 -0.61
CA LEU A 86 2.67 -7.01 -0.19
C LEU A 86 3.64 -6.69 -1.34
N ALA A 87 3.33 -7.09 -2.58
CA ALA A 87 4.13 -6.71 -3.74
C ALA A 87 4.16 -5.18 -3.92
N LEU A 88 3.00 -4.51 -3.85
CA LEU A 88 2.91 -3.06 -3.97
C LEU A 88 3.58 -2.33 -2.79
N ALA A 89 3.50 -2.85 -1.57
CA ALA A 89 4.22 -2.32 -0.42
C ALA A 89 5.75 -2.39 -0.62
N SER A 90 6.25 -3.47 -1.23
CA SER A 90 7.67 -3.59 -1.56
C SER A 90 8.11 -2.54 -2.58
N VAL A 91 7.28 -2.28 -3.60
CA VAL A 91 7.51 -1.19 -4.55
C VAL A 91 7.49 0.16 -3.83
N ALA A 92 6.47 0.43 -3.01
CA ALA A 92 6.34 1.66 -2.24
C ALA A 92 7.59 1.94 -1.39
N ILE A 93 8.11 0.92 -0.69
CA ILE A 93 9.36 1.01 0.04
C ILE A 93 10.49 1.42 -0.90
N LYS A 94 10.69 0.68 -2.01
CA LYS A 94 11.76 0.96 -2.97
C LYS A 94 11.72 2.40 -3.49
N GLU A 95 10.55 2.90 -3.85
CA GLU A 95 10.39 4.26 -4.41
C GLU A 95 10.62 5.38 -3.37
N HIS A 96 10.53 5.09 -2.07
CA HIS A 96 10.69 6.09 -1.00
C HIS A 96 11.95 5.90 -0.14
N VAL A 97 12.77 4.89 -0.44
CA VAL A 97 14.09 4.70 0.18
C VAL A 97 15.26 4.88 -0.76
N ALA A 98 15.00 4.86 -2.08
CA ALA A 98 16.00 5.06 -3.13
C ALA A 98 16.65 6.45 -3.07
#